data_AF-C2JU92-F1
#
_entry.id   AF-C2JU92-F1
#
_cell.length_a   1.000
_cell.length_b   1.000
_cell.length_c   1.000
_cell.angle_alpha   90.00
_cell.angle_beta   90.00
_cell.angle_gamma   90.00
#
_symmetry.space_group_name_H-M   'P 1'
#
loop_
_entity.id
_entity.type
_entity.pdbx_description
1 polymer ?
#
loop_
_entity_poly.entity_id
_entity_poly.type
_entity_poly.pdbx_seq_one_letter_code
_entity_poly.pdbx_strand_id
1 'polypeptide(L)'
;MAIFPLFLSICLSVYSGYLRKKFRINPISIKKAFKSSDDSYFRFREQNNSKIGKLAYLQRMMLVIIGLGYLISLALFLSIFLELINRNPLIRTAPFALCAVSLTLVFDILLQSTSKKKLILQIMEYQHLKAKESLTAPIKDFFGSKQPLISMRLFTLGMTSSALLIVSFFCLFIDLTQPLSR
;
A
#
# COMPACT_ATOMS: atom_id res chain seq x y z
N MET A 1 23.87 -8.18 -3.50
CA MET A 1 22.86 -9.00 -2.77
C MET A 1 21.42 -8.50 -2.93
N ALA A 2 21.19 -7.25 -3.35
CA ALA A 2 19.84 -6.65 -3.49
C ALA A 2 18.96 -7.17 -4.64
N ILE A 3 19.52 -7.89 -5.63
CA ILE A 3 18.83 -8.21 -6.89
C ILE A 3 17.68 -9.21 -6.69
N PHE A 4 17.88 -10.25 -5.89
CA PHE A 4 16.86 -11.27 -5.64
C PHE A 4 15.60 -10.72 -4.95
N PRO A 5 15.68 -10.01 -3.79
CA PRO A 5 14.50 -9.44 -3.15
C PRO A 5 13.80 -8.40 -4.05
N LEU A 6 14.56 -7.64 -4.84
CA LEU A 6 14.01 -6.68 -5.80
C LEU A 6 13.22 -7.38 -6.90
N PHE A 7 13.79 -8.43 -7.51
CA PHE A 7 13.13 -9.24 -8.52
C PHE A 7 11.84 -9.87 -7.98
N LEU A 8 11.89 -10.49 -6.79
CA LEU A 8 10.73 -11.10 -6.17
C LEU A 8 9.63 -10.06 -5.89
N SER A 9 10.00 -8.86 -5.43
CA SER A 9 9.05 -7.77 -5.23
C SER A 9 8.35 -7.36 -6.53
N ILE A 10 9.09 -7.26 -7.63
CA ILE A 10 8.52 -6.98 -8.96
C ILE A 10 7.54 -8.08 -9.36
N CYS A 11 7.89 -9.36 -9.21
CA CYS A 11 6.99 -10.47 -9.50
C CYS A 11 5.68 -10.39 -8.68
N LEU A 12 5.77 -10.08 -7.39
CA LEU A 12 4.60 -9.92 -6.53
C LEU A 12 3.72 -8.73 -6.94
N SER A 13 4.34 -7.63 -7.37
CA SER A 13 3.64 -6.45 -7.88
C SER A 13 2.89 -6.76 -9.18
N VAL A 14 3.55 -7.44 -10.13
CA VAL A 14 2.92 -7.89 -11.39
C VAL A 14 1.76 -8.85 -11.11
N TYR A 15 1.97 -9.83 -10.22
CA TYR A 15 0.91 -10.76 -9.83
C TYR A 15 -0.28 -10.06 -9.15
N SER A 16 0.00 -9.06 -8.30
CA SER A 16 -1.03 -8.22 -7.70
C SER A 16 -1.82 -7.45 -8.76
N GLY A 17 -1.14 -6.91 -9.77
CA GLY A 17 -1.77 -6.27 -10.94
C GLY A 17 -2.68 -7.23 -11.72
N TYR A 18 -2.21 -8.46 -11.97
CA TYR A 18 -3.01 -9.51 -12.59
C TYR A 18 -4.29 -9.80 -11.80
N LEU A 19 -4.18 -10.00 -10.48
CA LEU A 19 -5.34 -10.25 -9.62
C LEU A 19 -6.35 -9.08 -9.63
N ARG A 20 -5.87 -7.83 -9.54
CA ARG A 20 -6.71 -6.64 -9.64
C ARG A 20 -7.51 -6.61 -10.95
N LYS A 21 -6.84 -6.90 -12.09
CA LYS A 21 -7.47 -6.92 -13.42
C LYS A 21 -8.48 -8.07 -13.55
N LYS A 22 -8.07 -9.30 -13.21
CA LYS A 22 -8.89 -10.52 -13.34
C LYS A 22 -10.18 -10.43 -12.53
N PHE A 23 -10.12 -9.89 -11.32
CA PHE A 23 -11.26 -9.82 -10.41
C PHE A 23 -11.90 -8.43 -10.33
N ARG A 24 -11.45 -7.49 -11.19
CA ARG A 24 -11.94 -6.10 -11.27
C ARG A 24 -12.02 -5.41 -9.90
N ILE A 25 -11.02 -5.65 -9.07
CA ILE A 25 -11.01 -5.23 -7.67
C ILE A 25 -9.84 -4.31 -7.39
N ASN A 26 -10.11 -3.21 -6.70
CA ASN A 26 -9.06 -2.35 -6.20
C ASN A 26 -9.34 -1.99 -4.73
N PRO A 27 -8.81 -2.76 -3.77
CA PRO A 27 -9.16 -2.60 -2.35
C PRO A 27 -8.60 -1.34 -1.71
N ILE A 28 -7.62 -0.68 -2.36
CA ILE A 28 -7.07 0.61 -1.93
C ILE A 28 -7.28 1.62 -3.06
N SER A 29 -8.06 2.65 -2.80
CA SER A 29 -8.26 3.73 -3.75
C SER A 29 -8.49 5.04 -3.02
N ILE A 30 -7.65 6.05 -3.29
CA ILE A 30 -7.80 7.40 -2.74
C ILE A 30 -9.18 7.94 -3.09
N LYS A 31 -9.54 7.95 -4.38
CA LYS A 31 -10.85 8.45 -4.83
C LYS A 31 -12.00 7.78 -4.07
N LYS A 32 -11.98 6.44 -3.94
CA LYS A 32 -13.06 5.73 -3.26
C LYS A 32 -13.01 5.90 -1.74
N ALA A 33 -11.84 6.03 -1.13
CA ALA A 33 -11.71 6.27 0.31
C ALA A 33 -12.31 7.60 0.75
N PHE A 34 -12.23 8.64 -0.10
CA PHE A 34 -12.73 9.98 0.22
C PHE A 34 -14.10 10.34 -0.39
N LYS A 35 -14.44 9.82 -1.57
CA LYS A 35 -15.65 10.24 -2.31
C LYS A 35 -16.74 9.19 -2.41
N SER A 36 -16.56 7.98 -1.87
CA SER A 36 -17.61 6.97 -1.95
C SER A 36 -18.80 7.30 -1.03
N SER A 37 -19.99 6.84 -1.39
CA SER A 37 -21.18 6.91 -0.55
C SER A 37 -21.09 5.92 0.62
N ASP A 38 -21.88 6.14 1.66
CA ASP A 38 -21.98 5.24 2.81
C ASP A 38 -22.53 3.85 2.42
N ASP A 39 -23.32 3.77 1.34
CA ASP A 39 -23.84 2.51 0.77
C ASP A 39 -22.81 1.72 -0.04
N SER A 40 -21.58 2.23 -0.18
CA SER A 40 -20.50 1.51 -0.84
C SER A 40 -19.82 0.52 0.11
N TYR A 41 -19.31 -0.59 -0.43
CA TYR A 41 -18.51 -1.51 0.37
C TYR A 41 -17.24 -0.87 0.98
N PHE A 42 -16.74 0.23 0.40
CA PHE A 42 -15.58 0.95 0.94
C PHE A 42 -15.86 1.61 2.28
N ARG A 43 -17.08 2.13 2.47
CA ARG A 43 -17.51 2.84 3.67
C ARG A 43 -18.48 2.05 4.53
N PHE A 44 -18.68 0.77 4.19
CA PHE A 44 -19.60 -0.10 4.91
C PHE A 44 -19.33 -0.07 6.43
N ARG A 45 -20.36 0.36 7.17
CA ARG A 45 -20.39 0.48 8.64
C ARG A 45 -19.31 1.40 9.23
N GLU A 46 -18.73 2.32 8.45
CA GLU A 46 -17.78 3.32 8.98
C GLU A 46 -18.41 4.23 10.05
N GLN A 47 -19.67 4.66 9.85
CA GLN A 47 -20.39 5.53 10.79
C GLN A 47 -20.99 4.75 11.96
N ASN A 48 -21.42 3.50 11.70
CA ASN A 48 -22.20 2.72 12.66
C ASN A 48 -21.34 1.84 13.57
N ASN A 49 -20.07 1.62 13.24
CA ASN A 49 -19.12 0.84 14.04
C ASN A 49 -17.85 1.65 14.28
N SER A 50 -17.63 2.08 15.52
CA SER A 50 -16.52 2.96 15.91
C SER A 50 -15.14 2.38 15.61
N LYS A 51 -14.97 1.07 15.69
CA LYS A 51 -13.70 0.40 15.35
C LYS A 51 -13.41 0.49 13.86
N ILE A 52 -14.43 0.26 13.01
CA ILE A 52 -14.31 0.39 11.55
C ILE A 52 -14.06 1.85 11.17
N GLY A 53 -14.79 2.79 11.76
CA GLY A 53 -14.61 4.23 11.55
C GLY A 53 -13.19 4.70 11.90
N LYS A 54 -12.64 4.28 13.05
CA LYS A 54 -11.26 4.61 13.44
C LYS A 54 -10.22 4.08 12.45
N LEU A 55 -10.38 2.85 11.98
CA LEU A 55 -9.48 2.27 10.97
C LEU A 55 -9.61 2.97 9.61
N ALA A 56 -10.81 3.37 9.21
CA ALA A 56 -11.03 4.14 7.99
C ALA A 56 -10.37 5.53 8.03
N TYR A 57 -10.45 6.20 9.19
CA TYR A 57 -9.75 7.46 9.41
C TYR A 57 -8.23 7.28 9.29
N LEU A 58 -7.65 6.29 9.98
CA LEU A 58 -6.22 5.97 9.87
C LEU A 58 -5.82 5.64 8.43
N GLN A 59 -6.63 4.87 7.72
CA GLN A 59 -6.42 4.54 6.31
C GLN A 59 -6.35 5.81 5.44
N ARG A 60 -7.27 6.77 5.62
CA ARG A 60 -7.27 8.05 4.89
C ARG A 60 -6.02 8.89 5.20
N MET A 61 -5.64 8.99 6.48
CA MET A 61 -4.43 9.71 6.89
C MET A 61 -3.17 9.10 6.26
N MET A 62 -3.03 7.77 6.30
CA MET A 62 -1.90 7.06 5.69
C MET A 62 -1.86 7.28 4.17
N LEU A 63 -3.00 7.28 3.48
CA LEU A 63 -3.05 7.58 2.04
C LEU A 63 -2.53 8.97 1.70
N VAL A 64 -2.83 9.98 2.52
CA VAL A 64 -2.31 11.34 2.35
C VAL A 64 -0.80 11.38 2.57
N ILE A 65 -0.33 10.77 3.66
CA ILE A 65 1.11 10.69 4.00
C ILE A 65 1.89 10.01 2.87
N ILE A 66 1.40 8.88 2.36
CA ILE A 66 2.02 8.17 1.24
C ILE A 66 2.02 9.03 -0.03
N GLY A 67 0.91 9.73 -0.32
CA GLY A 67 0.83 10.67 -1.43
C GLY A 67 1.91 11.75 -1.37
N LEU A 68 2.11 12.34 -0.19
CA LEU A 68 3.20 13.30 0.05
C LEU A 68 4.58 12.65 -0.06
N GLY A 69 4.75 11.44 0.48
CA GLY A 69 5.98 10.65 0.39
C GLY A 69 6.40 10.37 -1.04
N TYR A 70 5.44 10.10 -1.95
CA TYR A 70 5.73 9.95 -3.37
C TYR A 70 6.20 11.25 -4.03
N LEU A 71 5.62 12.40 -3.67
CA LEU A 71 6.07 13.70 -4.18
C LEU A 71 7.50 14.01 -3.72
N ILE A 72 7.82 13.75 -2.45
CA ILE A 72 9.17 13.92 -1.90
C ILE A 72 10.15 12.96 -2.60
N SER A 73 9.77 11.70 -2.78
CA SER A 73 10.59 10.69 -3.47
C SER A 73 10.88 11.09 -4.92
N LEU A 74 9.88 11.66 -5.61
CA LEU A 74 10.05 12.16 -6.98
C LEU A 74 11.02 13.34 -7.03
N ALA A 75 10.90 14.30 -6.11
CA ALA A 75 11.83 15.43 -6.03
C ALA A 75 13.27 14.98 -5.79
N LEU A 76 13.48 14.04 -4.87
CA LEU A 76 14.81 13.48 -4.60
C LEU A 76 15.37 12.68 -5.79
N PHE A 77 14.51 11.95 -6.51
CA PHE A 77 14.90 11.27 -7.74
C PHE A 77 15.36 12.26 -8.83
N LEU A 78 14.65 13.37 -9.01
CA LEU A 78 15.06 14.44 -9.93
C LEU A 78 16.41 15.06 -9.54
N SER A 79 16.63 15.29 -8.24
CA SER A 79 17.92 15.80 -7.72
C SER A 79 19.08 14.84 -8.02
N ILE A 80 18.88 13.53 -7.85
CA ILE A 80 19.88 12.51 -8.21
C ILE A 80 20.19 12.56 -9.71
N PHE A 81 19.16 12.70 -10.56
CA PHE A 81 19.34 12.78 -12.01
C PHE A 81 20.12 14.04 -12.42
N LEU A 82 19.84 15.18 -11.79
CA LEU A 82 20.58 16.43 -11.97
C LEU A 82 22.05 16.29 -11.54
N GLU A 83 22.32 15.65 -10.39
CA GLU A 83 23.69 15.37 -9.95
C GLU A 83 24.43 14.45 -10.94
N LEU A 84 23.75 13.45 -11.49
CA LEU A 84 24.31 12.54 -12.50
C LEU A 84 24.69 13.29 -13.79
N ILE A 85 23.81 14.16 -14.31
CA ILE A 85 24.08 14.98 -15.50
C ILE A 85 25.28 15.91 -15.25
N ASN A 86 25.32 16.54 -14.08
CA ASN A 86 26.35 17.50 -13.72
C ASN A 86 27.65 16.86 -13.22
N ARG A 87 27.75 15.52 -13.21
CA ARG A 87 28.89 14.75 -12.68
C ARG A 87 29.25 15.08 -11.23
N ASN A 88 28.27 15.50 -10.44
CA ASN A 88 28.43 15.73 -9.01
C ASN A 88 28.44 14.38 -8.26
N PRO A 89 29.11 14.28 -7.11
CA PRO A 89 29.12 13.06 -6.32
C PRO A 89 27.72 12.76 -5.75
N LEU A 90 27.17 11.60 -6.15
CA LEU A 90 25.84 11.08 -5.75
C LEU A 90 25.68 10.83 -4.23
N ILE A 91 26.79 10.87 -3.49
CA ILE A 91 26.86 10.57 -2.05
C ILE A 91 26.00 11.55 -1.24
N ARG A 92 25.72 12.74 -1.77
CA ARG A 92 24.96 13.77 -1.03
C ARG A 92 23.46 13.56 -1.06
N THR A 93 22.85 13.13 -2.18
CA THR A 93 21.39 13.02 -2.31
C THR A 93 20.87 11.59 -2.24
N ALA A 94 21.64 10.60 -2.69
CA ALA A 94 21.22 9.20 -2.73
C ALA A 94 20.84 8.61 -1.36
N PRO A 95 21.59 8.88 -0.26
CA PRO A 95 21.20 8.44 1.09
C PRO A 95 19.83 8.96 1.54
N PHE A 96 19.55 10.25 1.32
CA PHE A 96 18.28 10.86 1.70
C PHE A 96 17.12 10.32 0.87
N ALA A 97 17.34 10.07 -0.44
CA ALA A 97 16.35 9.43 -1.30
C ALA A 97 16.01 8.01 -0.82
N LEU A 98 17.02 7.20 -0.52
CA LEU A 98 16.83 5.84 0.00
C LEU A 98 16.07 5.85 1.33
N CYS A 99 16.38 6.79 2.23
CA CYS A 99 15.67 6.96 3.50
C CYS A 99 14.20 7.35 3.29
N ALA A 100 13.93 8.36 2.46
CA ALA A 100 12.57 8.85 2.20
C ALA A 100 11.68 7.78 1.54
N VAL A 101 12.22 7.04 0.58
CA VAL A 101 11.49 5.94 -0.08
C VAL A 101 11.24 4.81 0.91
N SER A 102 12.22 4.44 1.73
CA SER A 102 12.05 3.39 2.76
C SER A 102 10.98 3.76 3.78
N LEU A 103 10.95 5.01 4.25
CA LEU A 103 9.91 5.50 5.16
C LEU A 103 8.53 5.45 4.50
N THR A 104 8.42 5.84 3.23
CA THR A 104 7.17 5.77 2.46
C THR A 104 6.67 4.32 2.37
N LEU A 105 7.57 3.35 2.15
CA LEU A 105 7.23 1.93 2.13
C LEU A 105 6.79 1.40 3.50
N VAL A 106 7.34 1.89 4.60
CA VAL A 106 6.86 1.55 5.95
C VAL A 106 5.40 2.01 6.13
N PHE A 107 5.09 3.24 5.73
CA PHE A 107 3.70 3.73 5.76
C PHE A 107 2.78 2.93 4.84
N ASP A 108 3.26 2.48 3.68
CA ASP A 108 2.49 1.61 2.79
C ASP A 108 2.17 0.25 3.45
N ILE A 109 3.13 -0.38 4.14
CA ILE A 109 2.87 -1.60 4.92
C ILE A 109 1.81 -1.34 6.01
N LEU A 110 1.91 -0.22 6.73
CA LEU A 110 0.94 0.16 7.75
C LEU A 110 -0.46 0.40 7.15
N LEU A 111 -0.54 1.05 5.99
CA LEU A 111 -1.78 1.26 5.25
C LEU A 111 -2.44 -0.07 4.89
N GLN A 112 -1.66 -0.99 4.34
CA GLN A 112 -2.16 -2.30 3.92
C GLN A 112 -2.60 -3.14 5.12
N SER A 113 -1.85 -3.12 6.21
CA SER A 113 -2.20 -3.78 7.47
C SER A 113 -3.50 -3.22 8.08
N THR A 114 -3.62 -1.90 8.13
CA THR A 114 -4.83 -1.20 8.61
C THR A 114 -6.04 -1.53 7.75
N SER A 115 -5.87 -1.48 6.42
CA SER A 115 -6.94 -1.78 5.45
C SER A 115 -7.38 -3.23 5.53
N LYS A 116 -6.44 -4.15 5.75
CA LYS A 116 -6.72 -5.58 5.99
C LYS A 116 -7.53 -5.79 7.27
N LYS A 117 -7.14 -5.15 8.37
CA LYS A 117 -7.89 -5.19 9.65
C LYS A 117 -9.29 -4.63 9.49
N LYS A 118 -9.43 -3.49 8.80
CA LYS A 118 -10.73 -2.88 8.49
C LYS A 118 -11.62 -3.85 7.72
N LEU A 119 -11.10 -4.47 6.67
CA LEU A 119 -11.85 -5.42 5.85
C LEU A 119 -12.31 -6.65 6.64
N ILE A 120 -11.46 -7.20 7.53
CA ILE A 120 -11.87 -8.30 8.41
C ILE A 120 -13.08 -7.92 9.25
N LEU A 121 -13.04 -6.76 9.91
CA LEU A 121 -14.16 -6.29 10.74
C LEU A 121 -15.43 -6.07 9.90
N GLN A 122 -15.30 -5.53 8.69
CA GLN A 122 -16.42 -5.35 7.77
C GLN A 122 -17.02 -6.69 7.32
N ILE A 123 -16.20 -7.72 7.08
CA ILE A 123 -16.68 -9.08 6.76
C ILE A 123 -17.45 -9.68 7.95
N MET A 124 -16.91 -9.55 9.17
CA MET A 124 -17.57 -10.05 10.38
C MET A 124 -18.94 -9.38 10.58
N GLU A 125 -19.01 -8.07 10.42
CA GLU A 125 -20.29 -7.34 10.51
C GLU A 125 -21.26 -7.74 9.40
N TYR A 126 -20.78 -7.90 8.17
CA TYR A 126 -21.62 -8.37 7.08
C TYR A 126 -22.23 -9.75 7.38
N GLN A 127 -21.43 -10.69 7.92
CA GLN A 127 -21.94 -12.02 8.29
C GLN A 127 -23.01 -11.96 9.37
N HIS A 128 -22.84 -11.08 10.37
CA HIS A 128 -23.84 -10.89 11.43
C HIS A 128 -25.16 -10.29 10.90
N LEU A 129 -25.08 -9.39 9.93
CA LEU A 129 -26.22 -8.65 9.40
C LEU A 129 -26.93 -9.33 8.24
N LYS A 130 -26.25 -10.22 7.51
CA LYS A 130 -26.81 -10.92 6.33
C LYS A 130 -28.12 -11.66 6.65
N ALA A 131 -28.30 -12.11 7.90
CA ALA A 131 -29.51 -12.79 8.35
C ALA A 131 -30.59 -11.85 8.93
N LYS A 132 -30.27 -10.57 9.20
CA LYS A 132 -31.11 -9.66 9.99
C LYS A 132 -31.60 -8.42 9.24
N GLU A 133 -30.89 -7.98 8.19
CA GLU A 133 -31.19 -6.72 7.51
C GLU A 133 -31.18 -6.84 5.98
N SER A 134 -32.00 -6.01 5.32
CA SER A 134 -31.94 -5.81 3.87
C SER A 134 -30.72 -4.95 3.50
N LEU A 135 -29.58 -5.60 3.26
CA LEU A 135 -28.37 -4.93 2.75
C LEU A 135 -28.54 -4.52 1.29
N THR A 136 -27.92 -3.40 0.90
CA THR A 136 -27.93 -2.90 -0.49
C THR A 136 -27.18 -3.86 -1.43
N ALA A 137 -27.56 -3.86 -2.71
CA ALA A 137 -26.94 -4.69 -3.75
C ALA A 137 -25.40 -4.60 -3.80
N PRO A 138 -24.75 -3.42 -3.84
CA PRO A 138 -23.29 -3.34 -3.95
C PRO A 138 -22.53 -3.93 -2.74
N ILE A 139 -23.13 -3.93 -1.55
CA ILE A 139 -22.56 -4.57 -0.35
C ILE A 139 -22.68 -6.09 -0.49
N LYS A 140 -23.85 -6.60 -0.89
CA LYS A 140 -24.09 -8.04 -1.09
C LYS A 140 -23.18 -8.62 -2.18
N ASP A 141 -23.03 -7.93 -3.30
CA ASP A 141 -22.20 -8.38 -4.41
C ASP A 141 -20.71 -8.49 -4.03
N PHE A 142 -20.22 -7.51 -3.26
CA PHE A 142 -18.84 -7.54 -2.78
C PHE A 142 -18.65 -8.62 -1.71
N PHE A 143 -19.36 -8.55 -0.59
CA PHE A 143 -19.10 -9.44 0.56
C PHE A 143 -19.63 -10.87 0.37
N GLY A 144 -20.60 -11.08 -0.52
CA GLY A 144 -21.11 -12.40 -0.90
C GLY A 144 -20.24 -13.14 -1.93
N SER A 145 -19.28 -12.46 -2.57
CA SER A 145 -18.43 -13.05 -3.60
C SER A 145 -17.04 -13.42 -3.09
N LYS A 146 -16.13 -13.85 -4.00
CA LYS A 146 -14.72 -14.12 -3.68
C LYS A 146 -13.88 -12.85 -3.50
N GLN A 147 -14.44 -11.67 -3.77
CA GLN A 147 -13.75 -10.38 -3.75
C GLN A 147 -13.09 -10.01 -2.41
N PRO A 148 -13.69 -10.27 -1.22
CA PRO A 148 -13.06 -9.95 0.05
C PRO A 148 -11.82 -10.80 0.29
N LEU A 149 -11.88 -12.10 -0.03
CA LEU A 149 -10.73 -13.01 0.08
C LEU A 149 -9.58 -12.57 -0.84
N ILE A 150 -9.89 -12.13 -2.05
CA ILE A 150 -8.88 -11.64 -3.00
C ILE A 150 -8.29 -10.31 -2.52
N SER A 151 -9.10 -9.42 -1.95
CA SER A 151 -8.62 -8.18 -1.32
C SER A 151 -7.64 -8.47 -0.18
N MET A 152 -7.96 -9.45 0.67
CA MET A 152 -7.07 -9.92 1.74
C MET A 152 -5.73 -10.41 1.21
N ARG A 153 -5.74 -11.16 0.10
CA ARG A 153 -4.52 -11.61 -0.58
C ARG A 153 -3.73 -10.43 -1.15
N LEU A 154 -4.40 -9.47 -1.80
CA LEU A 154 -3.76 -8.27 -2.34
C LEU A 154 -3.05 -7.45 -1.25
N PHE A 155 -3.65 -7.30 -0.07
CA PHE A 155 -2.99 -6.64 1.06
C PHE A 155 -1.76 -7.42 1.54
N THR A 156 -1.83 -8.75 1.62
CA THR A 156 -0.66 -9.55 2.02
C THR A 156 0.47 -9.44 0.99
N LEU A 157 0.14 -9.56 -0.30
CA LEU A 157 1.11 -9.46 -1.39
C LEU A 157 1.80 -8.09 -1.42
N GLY A 158 1.04 -7.01 -1.26
CA GLY A 158 1.62 -5.67 -1.23
C GLY A 158 2.50 -5.45 0.01
N MET A 159 2.12 -5.94 1.20
CA MET A 159 2.98 -5.84 2.39
C MET A 159 4.30 -6.59 2.17
N THR A 160 4.25 -7.80 1.60
CA THR A 160 5.45 -8.58 1.29
C THR A 160 6.31 -7.90 0.22
N SER A 161 5.69 -7.36 -0.83
CA SER A 161 6.40 -6.62 -1.89
C SER A 161 7.11 -5.38 -1.31
N SER A 162 6.43 -4.59 -0.47
CA SER A 162 7.01 -3.41 0.15
C SER A 162 8.14 -3.76 1.13
N ALA A 163 8.00 -4.85 1.90
CA ALA A 163 9.07 -5.34 2.78
C ALA A 163 10.32 -5.77 2.00
N LEU A 164 10.14 -6.49 0.88
CA LEU A 164 11.25 -6.89 0.01
C LEU A 164 11.96 -5.69 -0.64
N LEU A 165 11.22 -4.63 -0.98
CA LEU A 165 11.83 -3.39 -1.48
C LEU A 165 12.68 -2.70 -0.40
N ILE A 166 12.19 -2.63 0.85
CA ILE A 166 12.96 -2.09 1.98
C ILE A 166 14.27 -2.87 2.15
N VAL A 167 14.21 -4.22 2.13
CA VAL A 167 15.42 -5.07 2.22
C VAL A 167 16.38 -4.77 1.06
N SER A 168 15.86 -4.62 -0.15
CA SER A 168 16.67 -4.31 -1.33
C SER A 168 17.37 -2.95 -1.21
N PHE A 169 16.65 -1.92 -0.74
CA PHE A 169 17.22 -0.59 -0.52
C PHE A 169 18.25 -0.58 0.60
N PHE A 170 18.04 -1.35 1.66
CA PHE A 170 19.02 -1.48 2.74
C PHE A 170 20.31 -2.14 2.25
N CYS A 171 20.21 -3.20 1.43
CA CYS A 171 21.40 -3.80 0.81
C CYS A 171 22.13 -2.81 -0.10
N LEU A 172 21.41 -2.05 -0.94
CA LEU A 172 22.01 -1.02 -1.80
C LEU A 172 22.67 0.09 -0.99
N PHE A 173 22.08 0.51 0.12
CA PHE A 173 22.65 1.52 1.00
C PHE A 173 23.98 1.05 1.59
N ILE A 174 24.07 -0.20 2.05
CA ILE A 174 25.33 -0.78 2.55
C ILE A 174 26.37 -0.81 1.42
N ASP A 175 26.01 -1.31 0.24
CA ASP A 175 26.91 -1.39 -0.92
C ASP A 175 27.44 0.01 -1.33
N LEU A 176 26.64 1.07 -1.16
CA LEU A 176 27.00 2.46 -1.45
C LEU A 176 27.86 3.14 -0.36
N THR A 177 27.81 2.65 0.88
CA THR A 177 28.46 3.30 2.04
C THR A 177 29.69 2.56 2.53
N GLN A 178 29.95 1.34 2.05
CA GLN A 178 31.21 0.65 2.31
C GLN A 178 32.37 1.34 1.56
N PRO A 179 33.51 1.60 2.24
CA PRO A 179 34.69 2.10 1.55
C PRO A 179 35.15 1.06 0.53
N LEU A 180 35.52 1.51 -0.68
CA LEU A 180 36.22 0.69 -1.66
C LEU A 180 37.57 0.25 -1.05
N SER A 181 37.60 -0.86 -0.33
CA SER A 181 38.81 -1.63 -0.11
C SER A 181 39.01 -2.58 -1.28
N ARG A 182 39.48 -2.04 -2.40
CA ARG A 182 40.17 -2.78 -3.46
C ARG A 182 41.35 -1.96 -3.94
#